data_AF-A0A9P6DKN9-F1
#
_entry.id   AF-A0A9P6DKN9-F1
#
_cell.length_a   1.000
_cell.length_b   1.000
_cell.length_c   1.000
_cell.angle_alpha   90.00
_cell.angle_beta   90.00
_cell.angle_gamma   90.00
#
_symmetry.space_group_name_H-M   'P 1'
#
loop_
_entity.id
_entity.type
_entity.pdbx_description
1 polymer ?
#
loop_
_entity_poly.entity_id
_entity_poly.type
_entity_poly.pdbx_seq_one_letter_code
_entity_poly.pdbx_strand_id
1 'polypeptide(L)'
;LARYTEGKAQAYYQNVIADDESNWTLEGYFKAIYDACFPSNFREKQCRKLERFYQSELSVKEYAAQMYDMINTIGGLDARQCVVHLFCGLNPELAIACWHMGLNPEDASWDEVVAEAENKEIVLSS
;
A
#
# COMPACT_ATOMS: atom_id res chain seq x y z
N LEU A 1 -25.71 -0.37 -12.38
CA LEU A 1 -24.27 -0.68 -12.08
C LEU A 1 -24.01 -2.10 -11.57
N ALA A 2 -25.07 -2.90 -11.30
CA ALA A 2 -25.01 -4.27 -10.79
C ALA A 2 -24.02 -5.24 -11.48
N ARG A 3 -23.82 -5.10 -12.80
CA ARG A 3 -23.02 -6.05 -13.60
C ARG A 3 -21.52 -6.02 -13.29
N TYR A 4 -21.05 -5.02 -12.54
CA TYR A 4 -19.65 -4.84 -12.15
C TYR A 4 -19.42 -5.12 -10.65
N THR A 5 -20.44 -5.62 -9.96
CA THR A 5 -20.38 -5.94 -8.53
C THR A 5 -20.67 -7.42 -8.35
N GLU A 6 -19.85 -8.08 -7.54
CA GLU A 6 -20.04 -9.48 -7.15
C GLU A 6 -20.04 -9.61 -5.62
N GLY A 7 -20.51 -10.75 -5.11
CA GLY A 7 -20.48 -11.06 -3.68
C GLY A 7 -21.18 -10.01 -2.82
N LYS A 8 -20.49 -9.49 -1.80
CA LYS A 8 -21.07 -8.57 -0.80
C LYS A 8 -21.51 -7.24 -1.43
N ALA A 9 -20.79 -6.74 -2.43
CA ALA A 9 -21.17 -5.53 -3.15
C ALA A 9 -22.48 -5.72 -3.93
N GLN A 10 -22.63 -6.87 -4.60
CA GLN A 10 -23.83 -7.22 -5.35
C GLN A 10 -25.03 -7.40 -4.43
N ALA A 11 -24.84 -8.09 -3.30
CA ALA A 11 -25.88 -8.26 -2.29
C ALA A 11 -26.34 -6.90 -1.73
N TYR A 12 -25.43 -5.98 -1.45
CA TYR A 12 -25.79 -4.63 -1.00
C TYR A 12 -26.55 -3.86 -2.08
N TYR A 13 -26.08 -3.91 -3.33
CA TYR A 13 -26.76 -3.26 -4.44
C TYR A 13 -28.21 -3.71 -4.58
N GLN A 14 -28.45 -5.02 -4.62
CA GLN A 14 -29.78 -5.59 -4.80
C GLN A 14 -30.74 -5.25 -3.67
N ASN A 15 -30.26 -5.27 -2.43
CA ASN A 15 -31.13 -5.10 -1.25
C ASN A 15 -31.33 -3.63 -0.82
N VAL A 16 -30.46 -2.71 -1.24
CA VAL A 16 -30.45 -1.33 -0.73
C VAL A 16 -30.55 -0.28 -1.83
N ILE A 17 -29.95 -0.52 -3.00
CA ILE A 17 -29.80 0.50 -4.06
C ILE A 17 -30.80 0.28 -5.20
N ALA A 18 -31.12 -0.97 -5.54
CA ALA A 18 -31.87 -1.30 -6.75
C ALA A 18 -33.26 -0.65 -6.83
N ASP A 19 -33.96 -0.52 -5.70
CA ASP A 19 -35.32 0.04 -5.66
C ASP A 19 -35.36 1.56 -5.81
N ASP A 20 -34.22 2.25 -5.61
CA ASP A 20 -34.14 3.72 -5.61
C ASP A 20 -32.96 4.27 -6.42
N GLU A 21 -32.45 3.50 -7.39
CA GLU A 21 -31.19 3.79 -8.12
C GLU A 21 -31.15 5.22 -8.71
N SER A 22 -32.29 5.76 -9.12
CA SER A 22 -32.40 7.12 -9.70
C SER A 22 -32.08 8.25 -8.72
N ASN A 23 -32.19 8.01 -7.41
CA ASN A 23 -31.91 9.01 -6.37
C ASN A 23 -30.45 8.95 -5.87
N TRP A 24 -29.67 7.96 -6.30
CA TRP A 24 -28.27 7.82 -5.89
C TRP A 24 -27.33 8.60 -6.82
N THR A 25 -26.44 9.40 -6.21
CA THR A 25 -25.29 9.93 -6.93
C THR A 25 -24.21 8.85 -7.09
N LEU A 26 -23.37 8.97 -8.11
CA LEU A 26 -22.27 8.03 -8.35
C LEU A 26 -21.29 7.98 -7.15
N GLU A 27 -21.00 9.13 -6.54
CA GLU A 27 -20.17 9.21 -5.35
C GLU A 27 -20.83 8.52 -4.15
N GLY A 28 -22.12 8.77 -3.91
CA GLY A 28 -22.89 8.13 -2.84
C GLY A 28 -22.96 6.62 -3.01
N TYR A 29 -23.13 6.15 -4.25
CA TYR A 29 -23.09 4.74 -4.61
C TYR A 29 -21.75 4.08 -4.24
N PHE A 30 -20.62 4.65 -4.67
CA PHE A 30 -19.31 4.07 -4.39
C PHE A 30 -18.99 4.09 -2.90
N LYS A 31 -19.35 5.16 -2.20
CA LYS A 31 -19.21 5.25 -0.75
C LYS A 31 -20.01 4.18 -0.02
N ALA A 32 -21.29 4.00 -0.36
CA ALA A 32 -22.14 3.01 0.28
C ALA A 32 -21.67 1.57 0.02
N ILE A 33 -21.20 1.28 -1.20
CA ILE A 33 -20.60 -0.03 -1.51
C ILE A 33 -19.29 -0.23 -0.75
N TYR A 34 -18.44 0.80 -0.68
CA TYR A 34 -17.21 0.73 0.09
C TYR A 34 -17.50 0.43 1.58
N ASP A 35 -18.43 1.16 2.19
CA ASP A 35 -18.83 0.97 3.59
C ASP A 35 -19.51 -0.39 3.83
N ALA A 36 -20.21 -0.94 2.83
CA ALA A 36 -20.77 -2.28 2.91
C ALA A 36 -19.69 -3.38 2.82
N CYS A 37 -18.70 -3.20 1.94
CA CYS A 37 -17.67 -4.20 1.66
C CYS A 37 -16.56 -4.21 2.71
N PHE A 38 -16.15 -3.04 3.18
CA PHE A 38 -15.00 -2.86 4.05
C PHE A 38 -15.45 -2.44 5.46
N PRO A 39 -14.79 -2.92 6.52
CA PRO A 39 -15.08 -2.46 7.87
C PRO A 39 -14.74 -0.97 8.02
N SER A 40 -15.42 -0.27 8.92
CA SER A 40 -15.17 1.16 9.18
C SER A 40 -13.73 1.49 9.58
N ASN A 41 -13.01 0.53 10.16
CA ASN A 41 -11.60 0.64 10.52
C ASN A 41 -10.64 0.05 9.47
N PHE A 42 -11.09 -0.15 8.22
CA PHE A 42 -10.26 -0.77 7.18
C PHE A 42 -8.97 0.01 6.93
N ARG A 43 -9.06 1.34 6.75
CA ARG A 43 -7.89 2.18 6.52
C ARG A 43 -6.90 2.12 7.68
N GLU A 44 -7.40 2.19 8.91
CA GLU A 44 -6.57 2.06 10.12
C GLU A 44 -5.85 0.70 10.15
N LYS A 45 -6.53 -0.39 9.79
CA LYS A 45 -5.91 -1.71 9.68
C LYS A 45 -4.81 -1.75 8.63
N GLN A 46 -5.00 -1.09 7.48
CA GLN A 46 -3.96 -0.99 6.46
C GLN A 46 -2.76 -0.17 6.95
N CYS A 47 -2.97 0.97 7.61
CA CYS A 47 -1.89 1.77 8.22
C CYS A 47 -1.06 0.92 9.21
N ARG A 48 -1.73 0.22 10.14
CA ARG A 48 -1.06 -0.67 11.10
C ARG A 48 -0.32 -1.82 10.44
N LYS A 49 -0.81 -2.29 9.28
CA LYS A 49 -0.14 -3.32 8.48
C LYS A 49 1.14 -2.74 7.86
N LEU A 50 1.08 -1.55 7.27
CA LEU A 50 2.22 -0.85 6.69
C LEU A 50 3.30 -0.57 7.75
N GLU A 51 2.93 -0.09 8.94
CA GLU A 51 3.84 0.17 10.06
C GLU A 51 4.63 -1.05 10.53
N ARG A 52 4.10 -2.25 10.28
CA ARG A 52 4.68 -3.53 10.70
C ARG A 52 5.20 -4.34 9.51
N PHE A 53 5.30 -3.74 8.34
CA PHE A 53 5.74 -4.41 7.14
C PHE A 53 7.24 -4.23 6.93
N TYR A 54 7.98 -5.32 7.12
CA TYR A 54 9.44 -5.38 6.99
C TYR A 54 9.81 -6.33 5.85
N GLN A 55 10.92 -6.08 5.18
CA GLN A 55 11.44 -6.91 4.09
C GLN A 55 11.54 -8.38 4.49
N SER A 56 12.20 -8.68 5.62
CA SER A 56 12.35 -10.04 6.14
C SER A 56 12.93 -10.98 5.07
N GLU A 57 12.22 -12.06 4.71
CA GLU A 57 12.63 -13.05 3.72
C GLU A 57 12.30 -12.64 2.27
N LEU A 58 11.64 -11.51 2.06
CA LEU A 58 11.33 -11.02 0.71
C LEU A 58 12.58 -10.44 0.06
N SER A 59 12.70 -10.60 -1.27
CA SER A 59 13.65 -9.79 -2.03
C SER A 59 13.30 -8.30 -1.91
N VAL A 60 14.28 -7.41 -2.08
CA VAL A 60 14.05 -5.96 -2.06
C VAL A 60 12.95 -5.57 -3.06
N LYS A 61 12.95 -6.20 -4.23
CA LYS A 61 11.95 -5.97 -5.29
C LYS A 61 10.54 -6.34 -4.86
N GLU A 62 10.36 -7.53 -4.30
CA GLU A 62 9.05 -7.99 -3.82
C GLU A 62 8.55 -7.16 -2.65
N TYR A 63 9.46 -6.81 -1.73
CA TYR A 63 9.18 -5.94 -0.60
C TYR A 63 8.71 -4.56 -1.05
N ALA A 64 9.45 -3.90 -1.94
CA ALA A 64 9.11 -2.59 -2.46
C ALA A 64 7.76 -2.62 -3.21
N ALA A 65 7.52 -3.62 -4.06
CA ALA A 65 6.27 -3.76 -4.79
C ALA A 65 5.05 -3.92 -3.85
N GLN A 66 5.15 -4.84 -2.88
CA GLN A 66 4.07 -5.06 -1.91
C GLN A 66 3.83 -3.84 -1.02
N MET A 67 4.89 -3.14 -0.61
CA MET A 67 4.76 -1.91 0.16
C MET A 67 4.06 -0.81 -0.66
N TYR A 68 4.42 -0.66 -1.93
CA TYR A 68 3.82 0.33 -2.82
C TYR A 68 2.30 0.09 -2.99
N ASP A 69 1.87 -1.17 -3.11
CA ASP A 69 0.45 -1.54 -3.16
C ASP A 69 -0.29 -1.17 -1.87
N MET A 70 0.33 -1.38 -0.70
CA MET A 70 -0.25 -0.98 0.59
C MET A 70 -0.36 0.54 0.72
N ILE A 71 0.68 1.29 0.33
CA ILE A 71 0.69 2.75 0.32
C ILE A 71 -0.43 3.29 -0.58
N ASN A 72 -0.58 2.74 -1.80
CA ASN A 72 -1.64 3.13 -2.72
C ASN A 72 -3.03 2.83 -2.18
N THR A 73 -3.19 1.72 -1.46
CA THR A 73 -4.46 1.35 -0.82
C THR A 73 -4.83 2.30 0.32
N ILE A 74 -3.84 2.76 1.10
CA ILE A 74 -4.05 3.70 2.21
C ILE A 74 -4.32 5.11 1.68
N GLY A 75 -3.53 5.54 0.68
CA GLY A 75 -3.54 6.88 0.10
C GLY A 75 -3.12 7.99 1.07
N GLY A 76 -2.71 9.13 0.51
CA GLY A 76 -2.45 10.34 1.29
C GLY A 76 -1.13 10.35 2.08
N LEU A 77 -0.20 9.44 1.77
CA LEU A 77 1.20 9.58 2.18
C LEU A 77 1.95 10.43 1.15
N ASP A 78 2.82 11.31 1.62
CA ASP A 78 3.75 12.02 0.75
C ASP A 78 4.96 11.13 0.37
N ALA A 79 5.70 11.53 -0.65
CA ALA A 79 6.82 10.75 -1.17
C ALA A 79 7.91 10.49 -0.10
N ARG A 80 8.16 11.46 0.78
CA ARG A 80 9.15 11.34 1.85
C ARG A 80 8.70 10.30 2.88
N GLN A 81 7.43 10.33 3.29
CA GLN A 81 6.86 9.32 4.18
C GLN A 81 6.97 7.91 3.59
N CYS A 82 6.72 7.76 2.28
CA CYS A 82 6.90 6.47 1.59
C CYS A 82 8.35 5.99 1.69
N VAL A 83 9.33 6.85 1.42
CA VAL A 83 10.76 6.52 1.50
C VAL A 83 11.17 6.17 2.94
N VAL A 84 10.70 6.91 3.94
CA VAL A 84 10.94 6.59 5.36
C VAL A 84 10.43 5.18 5.69
N HIS A 85 9.21 4.83 5.27
CA HIS A 85 8.66 3.49 5.49
C HIS A 85 9.48 2.39 4.79
N LEU A 86 9.86 2.60 3.53
CA LEU A 86 10.70 1.69 2.77
C LEU A 86 12.04 1.47 3.51
N PHE A 87 12.72 2.56 3.84
CA PHE A 87 14.04 2.51 4.44
C PHE A 87 14.03 1.85 5.82
N CYS A 88 13.05 2.19 6.67
CA CYS A 88 12.92 1.62 8.02
C CYS A 88 12.52 0.15 8.02
N GLY A 89 11.89 -0.34 6.95
CA GLY A 89 11.49 -1.74 6.86
C GLY A 89 12.49 -2.63 6.10
N LEU A 90 13.52 -2.07 5.46
CA LEU A 90 14.62 -2.84 4.87
C LEU A 90 15.38 -3.66 5.92
N ASN A 91 15.98 -4.76 5.48
CA ASN A 91 16.88 -5.53 6.33
C ASN A 91 18.10 -4.66 6.74
N PRO A 92 18.59 -4.75 7.99
CA PRO A 92 19.59 -3.81 8.52
C PRO A 92 20.86 -3.67 7.67
N GLU A 93 21.35 -4.77 7.09
CA GLU A 93 22.56 -4.77 6.27
C GLU A 93 22.40 -3.96 4.98
N LEU A 94 21.20 -3.97 4.39
CA LEU A 94 20.88 -3.20 3.18
C LEU A 94 20.69 -1.72 3.53
N ALA A 95 19.98 -1.44 4.62
CA ALA A 95 19.81 -0.08 5.12
C ALA A 95 21.16 0.60 5.44
N ILE A 96 22.11 -0.15 6.04
CA ILE A 96 23.48 0.34 6.28
C ILE A 96 24.22 0.62 4.97
N ALA A 97 24.05 -0.22 3.94
CA ALA A 97 24.66 0.01 2.64
C ALA A 97 24.12 1.31 1.99
N CYS A 98 22.81 1.53 2.04
CA CYS A 98 22.20 2.78 1.59
C CYS A 98 22.79 4.00 2.33
N TRP A 99 22.94 3.92 3.66
CA TRP A 99 23.57 4.99 4.44
C TRP A 99 25.01 5.26 4.03
N HIS A 100 25.82 4.22 3.79
CA HIS A 100 27.22 4.37 3.35
C HIS A 100 27.33 5.02 1.96
N MET A 101 26.32 4.85 1.12
CA MET A 101 26.21 5.50 -0.18
C MET A 101 25.65 6.94 -0.09
N GLY A 102 25.37 7.43 1.11
CA GLY A 102 24.86 8.78 1.35
C GLY A 102 23.35 8.92 1.12
N LEU A 103 22.62 7.81 0.98
CA LEU A 103 21.16 7.83 0.87
C LEU A 103 20.56 8.02 2.27
N ASN A 104 19.81 9.11 2.42
CA ASN A 104 19.07 9.44 3.64
C ASN A 104 17.56 9.31 3.35
N PRO A 105 16.76 8.63 4.21
CA PRO A 105 15.31 8.54 4.04
C PRO A 105 14.58 9.89 3.91
N GLU A 106 15.19 11.00 4.34
CA GLU A 106 14.58 12.33 4.26
C GLU A 106 14.77 13.02 2.90
N ASP A 107 15.81 12.63 2.14
CA ASP A 107 16.25 13.33 0.93
C ASP A 107 16.31 12.41 -0.31
N ALA A 108 16.52 11.11 -0.12
CA ALA A 108 16.61 10.13 -1.19
C ALA A 108 15.24 9.87 -1.83
N SER A 109 15.25 9.55 -3.11
CA SER A 109 14.06 9.04 -3.79
C SER A 109 13.85 7.54 -3.52
N TRP A 110 12.61 7.10 -3.73
CA TRP A 110 12.24 5.69 -3.63
C TRP A 110 13.12 4.80 -4.52
N ASP A 111 13.31 5.20 -5.78
CA ASP A 111 14.04 4.42 -6.77
C ASP A 111 15.54 4.32 -6.44
N GLU A 112 16.15 5.38 -5.89
CA GLU A 112 17.55 5.35 -5.44
C GLU A 112 17.74 4.34 -4.30
N VAL A 113 16.83 4.33 -3.32
CA VAL A 113 16.89 3.40 -2.18
C VAL A 113 16.70 1.96 -2.64
N VAL A 114 15.72 1.70 -3.52
CA VAL A 114 15.47 0.35 -4.06
C VAL A 114 16.67 -0.13 -4.87
N ALA A 115 17.20 0.69 -5.77
CA ALA A 115 18.30 0.30 -6.63
C ALA A 115 19.57 -0.06 -5.83
N GLU A 116 19.93 0.75 -4.82
CA GLU A 116 21.09 0.48 -3.98
C GLU A 116 20.90 -0.76 -3.11
N ALA A 117 19.71 -0.92 -2.51
CA ALA A 117 19.40 -2.09 -1.70
C ALA A 117 19.41 -3.38 -2.55
N GLU A 118 18.86 -3.36 -3.77
CA GLU A 118 18.92 -4.49 -4.71
C GLU A 118 20.37 -4.85 -5.08
N ASN A 119 21.20 -3.85 -5.41
CA ASN A 119 22.62 -4.08 -5.71
C ASN A 119 23.33 -4.77 -4.56
N LYS A 120 23.08 -4.32 -3.33
CA LYS A 120 23.68 -4.92 -2.13
C LYS A 120 23.15 -6.32 -1.86
N GLU A 121 21.85 -6.55 -2.05
CA GLU A 121 21.21 -7.86 -1.89
C GLU A 121 21.82 -8.91 -2.82
N ILE A 122 22.10 -8.56 -4.08
CA ILE A 122 22.78 -9.43 -5.05
C ILE A 122 24.17 -9.83 -4.56
N VAL A 123 24.94 -8.86 -4.04
CA VAL A 123 26.30 -9.10 -3.53
C VAL A 123 26.30 -10.01 -2.31
N LEU A 124 25.29 -9.93 -1.44
CA LEU A 124 25.16 -10.78 -0.25
C LEU A 124 24.62 -12.18 -0.57
N SER A 125 23.88 -12.32 -1.67
CA SER A 125 23.31 -13.59 -2.14
C SER A 125 24.26 -14.40 -3.02
N SER A 126 25.44 -13.85 -3.34
CA SER A 126 26.48 -14.47 -4.18
C SER A 126 27.57 -15.14 -3.35
#